data_AF-A0A7S1NXX0-F1
#
_entry.id   AF-A0A7S1NXX0-F1
#
_cell.length_a   1.000
_cell.length_b   1.000
_cell.length_c   1.000
_cell.angle_alpha   90.00
_cell.angle_beta   90.00
_cell.angle_gamma   90.00
#
_symmetry.space_group_name_H-M   'P 1'
#
loop_
_entity.id
_entity.type
_entity.pdbx_description
1 polymer ?
#
loop_
_entity_poly.entity_id
_entity_poly.type
_entity_poly.pdbx_seq_one_letter_code
_entity_poly.pdbx_strand_id
1 'polypeptide(L)'
;RGSSSGRGAGGGAAPPVDDGISTRTSDEQKAIEDICVALFRNFINTDNQVGGTTFIRLHRDRLLPCLMEGLTRLPACMSGLDASRGWFVFWITHSLELLNYQLDDATKRNVVSFLARCQHPDGGFGGGP
;
A
#
# COMPACT_ATOMS: atom_id res chain seq x y z
N ARG A 1 -38.31 -30.23 -6.03
CA ARG A 1 -38.39 -29.48 -4.75
C ARG A 1 -37.30 -30.07 -3.85
N GLY A 2 -36.05 -29.60 -3.84
CA GLY A 2 -35.59 -28.22 -3.93
C GLY A 2 -35.74 -27.55 -2.56
N SER A 3 -34.84 -27.86 -1.62
CA SER A 3 -34.57 -27.03 -0.44
C SER A 3 -33.11 -27.21 -0.03
N SER A 4 -32.36 -26.16 -0.34
CA SER A 4 -30.97 -25.87 -0.01
C SER A 4 -30.72 -25.81 1.50
N SER A 5 -29.69 -26.52 1.96
CA SER A 5 -29.10 -26.36 3.29
C SER A 5 -27.63 -25.97 3.12
N GLY A 6 -27.33 -24.74 3.57
CA GLY A 6 -26.06 -24.04 3.69
C GLY A 6 -24.77 -24.78 3.31
N ARG A 7 -24.15 -24.34 2.21
CA ARG A 7 -22.69 -24.37 2.06
C ARG A 7 -22.17 -22.97 2.37
N GLY A 8 -21.70 -22.81 3.61
CA GLY A 8 -21.10 -21.57 4.10
C GLY A 8 -20.04 -21.89 5.15
N ALA A 9 -19.14 -22.83 4.84
CA ALA A 9 -17.96 -23.10 5.66
C ALA A 9 -16.84 -23.59 4.74
N GLY A 10 -15.70 -22.89 4.78
CA GLY A 10 -14.46 -23.33 4.12
C GLY A 10 -14.04 -22.50 2.92
N GLY A 11 -13.86 -21.19 3.09
CA GLY A 11 -13.09 -20.35 2.16
C GLY A 11 -11.57 -20.51 2.34
N GLY A 12 -11.09 -21.70 2.70
CA GLY A 12 -9.67 -21.99 2.70
C GLY A 12 -9.28 -22.39 1.29
N ALA A 13 -8.66 -21.49 0.53
CA ALA A 13 -8.00 -21.88 -0.71
C ALA A 13 -7.06 -23.06 -0.39
N ALA A 14 -7.13 -24.13 -1.19
CA ALA A 14 -6.18 -25.21 -1.05
C ALA A 14 -4.76 -24.63 -1.19
N PRO A 15 -3.79 -25.05 -0.35
CA PRO A 15 -2.42 -24.59 -0.47
C PRO A 15 -1.92 -24.86 -1.90
N PRO A 16 -1.05 -24.02 -2.46
CA PRO A 16 -0.45 -24.23 -3.76
C PRO A 16 0.11 -25.64 -3.81
N VAL A 17 -0.24 -26.35 -4.88
CA VAL A 17 0.22 -27.71 -5.08
C VAL A 17 1.70 -27.61 -5.45
N ASP A 18 2.56 -28.03 -4.52
CA ASP A 18 4.02 -28.09 -4.74
C ASP A 18 4.44 -29.40 -5.44
N ASP A 19 3.48 -30.22 -5.88
CA ASP A 19 3.66 -31.54 -6.52
C ASP A 19 4.62 -32.49 -5.77
N GLY A 20 4.89 -32.22 -4.49
CA GLY A 20 5.89 -32.93 -3.68
C GLY A 20 7.35 -32.57 -3.97
N ILE A 21 7.62 -31.52 -4.75
CA ILE A 21 8.96 -31.08 -5.16
C ILE A 21 9.23 -29.67 -4.60
N SER A 22 9.74 -29.61 -3.38
CA SER A 22 10.15 -28.34 -2.77
C SER A 22 11.29 -27.70 -3.56
N THR A 23 11.12 -26.41 -3.81
CA THR A 23 12.06 -25.51 -4.46
C THR A 23 12.09 -24.21 -3.68
N ARG A 24 13.10 -23.36 -3.92
CA ARG A 24 13.15 -22.02 -3.31
C ARG A 24 11.85 -21.22 -3.53
N THR A 25 11.25 -21.34 -4.71
CA THR A 25 9.99 -20.64 -5.03
C THR A 25 8.83 -21.14 -4.17
N SER A 26 8.67 -22.46 -4.01
CA SER A 26 7.59 -23.02 -3.20
C SER A 26 7.81 -22.83 -1.70
N ASP A 27 9.07 -22.86 -1.26
CA ASP A 27 9.43 -22.54 0.12
C ASP A 27 9.10 -21.07 0.47
N GLU A 28 9.48 -20.13 -0.39
CA GLU A 28 9.18 -18.69 -0.22
C GLU A 28 7.66 -18.42 -0.29
N GLN A 29 6.95 -19.03 -1.25
CA GLN A 29 5.49 -18.93 -1.36
C GLN A 29 4.81 -19.40 -0.07
N LYS A 30 5.18 -20.59 0.42
CA LYS A 30 4.61 -21.17 1.64
C LYS A 30 4.87 -20.28 2.86
N ALA A 31 6.08 -19.74 2.99
CA ALA A 31 6.41 -18.84 4.09
C ALA A 31 5.53 -17.58 4.09
N ILE A 32 5.27 -16.99 2.92
CA ILE A 32 4.38 -15.82 2.81
C ILE A 32 2.91 -16.20 3.08
N GLU A 33 2.46 -17.36 2.65
CA GLU A 33 1.11 -17.84 2.93
C GLU A 33 0.85 -18.02 4.42
N ASP A 34 1.80 -18.63 5.13
CA ASP A 34 1.69 -18.81 6.58
C ASP A 34 1.55 -17.45 7.31
N ILE A 35 2.29 -16.43 6.86
CA ILE A 35 2.19 -15.05 7.38
C ILE A 35 0.82 -14.45 7.05
N CYS A 36 0.36 -14.52 5.80
CA CYS A 36 -0.92 -13.98 5.37
C CYS A 36 -2.10 -14.63 6.11
N VAL A 37 -2.07 -15.95 6.27
CA VAL A 37 -3.08 -16.71 7.01
C VAL A 37 -3.09 -16.31 8.48
N ALA A 38 -1.93 -16.12 9.11
CA ALA A 38 -1.84 -15.65 10.49
C ALA A 38 -2.44 -14.24 10.65
N LEU A 39 -2.08 -13.30 9.76
CA LEU A 39 -2.65 -11.94 9.76
C LEU A 39 -4.16 -11.94 9.55
N PHE A 40 -4.66 -12.74 8.60
CA PHE A 40 -6.09 -12.88 8.34
C PHE A 40 -6.84 -13.47 9.55
N ARG A 41 -6.29 -14.52 10.18
CA ARG A 41 -6.84 -15.10 11.42
C ARG A 41 -6.88 -14.08 12.55
N ASN A 42 -5.83 -13.29 12.72
CA ASN A 42 -5.81 -12.22 13.72
C ASN A 42 -6.87 -11.15 13.42
N PHE A 43 -7.03 -10.75 12.16
CA PHE A 43 -8.04 -9.77 11.75
C PHE A 43 -9.48 -10.22 12.07
N ILE A 44 -9.84 -11.47 11.78
CA ILE A 44 -11.19 -11.99 12.04
C ILE A 44 -11.48 -12.21 13.54
N ASN A 45 -10.44 -12.45 14.34
CA ASN A 45 -10.55 -12.79 15.76
C ASN A 45 -10.52 -11.57 16.70
N THR A 46 -9.93 -10.44 16.29
CA THR A 46 -9.56 -9.36 17.23
C THR A 46 -10.33 -8.06 17.02
N ASP A 47 -10.50 -7.57 15.79
CA ASP A 47 -10.67 -6.12 15.58
C ASP A 47 -11.93 -5.69 14.79
N ASN A 48 -12.64 -6.60 14.14
CA ASN A 48 -13.64 -6.19 13.12
C ASN A 48 -15.01 -6.85 13.22
N GLN A 49 -15.36 -7.48 14.33
CA GLN A 49 -16.68 -8.05 14.57
C GLN A 49 -17.64 -6.98 15.13
N VAL A 50 -18.16 -6.08 14.29
CA VAL A 50 -19.29 -5.22 14.70
C VAL A 50 -20.58 -5.90 14.27
N GLY A 51 -21.35 -6.41 15.22
CA GLY A 51 -22.65 -7.04 14.95
C GLY A 51 -22.58 -8.30 14.07
N GLY A 52 -21.48 -9.07 14.13
CA GLY A 52 -21.29 -10.31 13.37
C GLY A 52 -20.85 -10.12 11.91
N THR A 53 -20.51 -8.88 11.50
CA THR A 53 -19.97 -8.58 10.17
C THR A 53 -18.53 -8.12 10.29
N THR A 54 -17.61 -8.74 9.54
CA THR A 54 -16.21 -8.30 9.43
C THR A 54 -16.13 -7.03 8.58
N PHE A 55 -15.78 -5.89 9.18
CA PHE A 55 -15.57 -4.62 8.45
C PHE A 55 -14.07 -4.36 8.26
N ILE A 56 -13.60 -3.99 7.06
CA ILE A 56 -12.20 -3.56 6.87
C ILE A 56 -12.15 -2.04 7.00
N ARG A 57 -11.45 -1.54 8.02
CA ARG A 57 -11.24 -0.10 8.20
C ARG A 57 -9.99 0.37 7.45
N LEU A 58 -10.17 1.35 6.56
CA LEU A 58 -9.05 2.13 6.02
C LEU A 58 -8.64 3.21 7.05
N HIS A 59 -7.47 3.05 7.66
CA HIS A 59 -6.93 3.96 8.69
C HIS A 59 -6.35 5.26 8.10
N ARG A 60 -7.23 6.12 7.56
CA ARG A 60 -6.85 7.41 6.97
C ARG A 60 -6.07 8.30 7.94
N ASP A 61 -6.40 8.22 9.22
CA ASP A 61 -5.74 8.92 10.33
C ASP A 61 -4.25 8.60 10.47
N ARG A 62 -3.83 7.40 10.07
CA ARG A 62 -2.42 6.98 10.06
C ARG A 62 -1.73 7.26 8.72
N LEU A 63 -2.49 7.18 7.62
CA LEU A 63 -1.94 7.38 6.27
C LEU A 63 -1.61 8.85 5.98
N LEU A 64 -2.49 9.79 6.36
CA LEU A 64 -2.30 11.20 6.03
C LEU A 64 -1.01 11.80 6.64
N PRO A 65 -0.68 11.59 7.93
CA PRO A 65 0.57 12.10 8.49
C PRO A 65 1.80 11.52 7.79
N CYS A 66 1.80 10.22 7.50
CA CYS A 66 2.90 9.54 6.80
C CYS A 66 3.11 10.11 5.39
N LEU A 67 2.04 10.32 4.63
CA LEU A 67 2.08 10.92 3.29
C LEU A 67 2.58 12.37 3.33
N MET A 68 2.09 13.17 4.28
CA MET A 68 2.51 14.57 4.41
C MET A 68 3.99 14.70 4.85
N GLU A 69 4.46 13.82 5.74
CA GLU A 69 5.87 13.74 6.10
C GLU A 69 6.73 13.34 4.89
N GLY A 70 6.31 12.32 4.13
CA GLY A 70 7.01 11.90 2.93
C GLY A 70 7.09 12.97 1.84
N LEU A 71 6.09 13.86 1.76
CA LEU A 71 6.07 14.96 0.79
C LEU A 71 7.08 16.06 1.14
N THR A 72 7.41 16.20 2.42
CA THR A 72 8.31 17.25 2.92
C THR A 72 9.75 16.77 3.03
N ARG A 73 9.99 15.53 3.47
CA ARG A 73 11.35 14.99 3.63
C ARG A 73 11.38 13.48 3.46
N LEU A 74 12.36 13.00 2.70
CA LEU A 74 12.72 11.59 2.68
C LEU A 74 13.76 11.28 3.77
N PRO A 75 13.62 10.18 4.53
CA PRO A 75 14.62 9.74 5.48
C PRO A 75 15.99 9.49 4.82
N ALA A 76 17.08 9.69 5.57
CA ALA A 76 18.45 9.50 5.06
C ALA A 76 18.73 8.08 4.54
N CYS A 77 18.05 7.07 5.08
CA CYS A 77 18.15 5.69 4.62
C CYS A 77 17.56 5.48 3.20
N MET A 78 16.83 6.45 2.66
CA MET A 78 16.26 6.42 1.30
C MET A 78 17.12 7.18 0.28
N SER A 79 18.40 7.41 0.55
CA SER A 79 19.33 8.07 -0.39
C SER A 79 19.43 7.35 -1.75
N GLY A 80 19.27 6.02 -1.76
CA GLY A 80 19.21 5.24 -3.00
C GLY A 80 18.01 5.58 -3.90
N LEU A 81 17.03 6.33 -3.39
CA LEU A 81 15.85 6.78 -4.12
C LEU A 81 15.89 8.30 -4.44
N ASP A 82 17.02 8.97 -4.26
CA ASP A 82 17.15 10.40 -4.53
C ASP A 82 16.85 10.75 -6.00
N ALA A 83 17.22 9.86 -6.93
CA ALA A 83 16.88 9.98 -8.36
C ALA A 83 15.40 9.67 -8.68
N SER A 84 14.57 9.38 -7.67
CA SER A 84 13.14 9.07 -7.81
C SER A 84 12.25 10.07 -7.06
N ARG A 85 12.75 11.24 -6.67
CA ARG A 85 11.94 12.22 -5.91
C ARG A 85 10.74 12.73 -6.69
N GLY A 86 10.84 12.83 -8.02
CA GLY A 86 9.69 13.09 -8.89
C GLY A 86 8.59 12.02 -8.77
N TRP A 87 8.97 10.74 -8.65
CA TRP A 87 8.03 9.65 -8.40
C TRP A 87 7.35 9.75 -7.04
N PHE A 88 8.09 10.12 -5.98
CA PHE A 88 7.50 10.35 -4.67
C PHE A 88 6.45 11.45 -4.67
N VAL A 89 6.71 12.56 -5.37
CA VAL A 89 5.70 13.62 -5.55
C VAL A 89 4.43 13.05 -6.17
N PHE A 90 4.55 12.24 -7.22
CA PHE A 90 3.40 11.61 -7.86
C PHE A 90 2.68 10.63 -6.93
N TRP A 91 3.38 9.65 -6.37
CA TRP A 91 2.77 8.62 -5.51
C TRP A 91 2.05 9.23 -4.31
N ILE A 92 2.63 10.27 -3.70
CA ILE A 92 2.05 10.92 -2.53
C ILE A 92 0.85 11.78 -2.92
N THR A 93 1.00 12.68 -3.91
CA THR A 93 -0.12 13.56 -4.30
C THR A 93 -1.31 12.77 -4.83
N HIS A 94 -1.06 11.69 -5.59
CA HIS A 94 -2.12 10.79 -6.05
C HIS A 94 -2.75 9.99 -4.90
N SER A 95 -1.97 9.52 -3.93
CA SER A 95 -2.53 8.86 -2.73
C SER A 95 -3.43 9.80 -1.93
N LEU A 96 -3.05 11.08 -1.79
CA LEU A 96 -3.88 12.09 -1.12
C LEU A 96 -5.18 12.34 -1.89
N GLU A 97 -5.13 12.39 -3.22
CA GLU A 97 -6.32 12.48 -4.07
C GLU A 97 -7.28 11.31 -3.86
N LEU A 98 -6.78 10.06 -3.86
CA LEU A 98 -7.58 8.86 -3.56
C LEU A 98 -8.20 8.88 -2.15
N LEU A 99 -7.55 9.56 -1.21
CA LEU A 99 -8.04 9.78 0.15
C LEU A 99 -9.00 10.98 0.28
N ASN A 100 -9.31 11.67 -0.83
CA ASN A 100 -10.06 12.93 -0.87
C ASN A 100 -9.45 14.03 0.02
N TYR A 101 -8.13 14.02 0.17
CA TYR A 101 -7.41 15.03 0.93
C TYR A 101 -6.89 16.14 0.01
N GLN A 102 -7.30 17.38 0.30
CA GLN A 102 -6.88 18.54 -0.46
C GLN A 102 -5.65 19.19 0.18
N LEU A 103 -4.58 19.31 -0.61
CA LEU A 103 -3.40 20.08 -0.23
C LEU A 103 -3.74 21.57 -0.13
N ASP A 104 -3.13 22.25 0.83
CA ASP A 104 -3.18 23.70 0.91
C ASP A 104 -2.36 24.35 -0.23
N ASP A 105 -2.65 25.62 -0.51
CA ASP A 105 -2.01 26.33 -1.62
C ASP A 105 -0.51 26.58 -1.39
N ALA A 106 -0.06 26.58 -0.13
CA ALA A 106 1.36 26.67 0.21
C ALA A 106 2.09 25.39 -0.22
N THR A 107 1.55 24.22 0.12
CA THR A 107 2.13 22.92 -0.24
C THR A 107 2.09 22.69 -1.74
N LYS A 108 0.98 23.03 -2.40
CA LYS A 108 0.88 22.97 -3.88
C LYS A 108 1.98 23.79 -4.55
N ARG A 109 2.21 25.03 -4.10
CA ARG A 109 3.28 25.89 -4.61
C ARG A 109 4.67 25.30 -4.36
N ASN A 110 4.90 24.71 -3.18
CA ASN A 110 6.18 24.06 -2.88
C ASN A 110 6.45 22.86 -3.78
N VAL A 111 5.42 22.05 -4.05
CA VAL A 111 5.51 20.92 -4.99
C VAL A 111 5.83 21.40 -6.40
N VAL A 112 5.10 22.41 -6.91
CA VAL A 112 5.36 22.99 -8.24
C VAL A 112 6.77 23.57 -8.32
N SER A 113 7.20 24.31 -7.30
CA SER A 113 8.56 24.87 -7.23
C SER A 113 9.64 23.80 -7.21
N PHE A 114 9.41 22.69 -6.50
CA PHE A 114 10.32 21.56 -6.50
C PHE A 114 10.42 20.90 -7.88
N LEU A 115 9.29 20.58 -8.51
CA LEU A 115 9.27 19.97 -9.84
C LEU A 115 9.92 20.88 -10.90
N ALA A 116 9.69 22.19 -10.81
CA ALA A 116 10.34 23.16 -11.70
C ALA A 116 11.87 23.12 -11.61
N ARG A 117 12.43 22.84 -10.42
CA ARG A 117 13.89 22.66 -10.26
C ARG A 117 14.38 21.37 -10.89
N CYS A 118 13.55 20.34 -10.99
CA CYS A 118 13.90 19.08 -11.64
C CYS A 118 13.84 19.14 -13.17
N GLN A 119 13.37 20.25 -13.77
CA GLN A 119 13.24 20.38 -15.21
C GLN A 119 14.60 20.71 -15.85
N HIS A 120 15.00 19.92 -16.85
CA HIS A 120 16.23 20.18 -17.58
C HIS A 120 16.04 21.29 -18.63
N PRO A 121 17.01 22.21 -18.84
CA PRO A 121 16.89 23.31 -19.81
C PRO A 121 16.58 22.86 -21.24
N ASP A 122 17.15 21.72 -21.65
CA ASP A 122 16.94 21.15 -22.99
C ASP A 122 15.67 20.26 -23.08
N GLY A 123 14.89 20.16 -22.00
CA GLY A 123 13.63 19.43 -21.95
C GLY A 123 13.66 18.17 -21.07
N GLY A 124 12.46 17.77 -20.60
CA GLY A 124 12.27 16.65 -19.68
C GLY A 124 12.41 17.03 -18.21
N PHE A 125 12.10 16.08 -17.32
CA PHE A 125 12.26 16.19 -15.87
C PHE A 125 13.17 15.08 -15.37
N GLY A 126 14.18 15.46 -14.57
CA GLY A 126 15.09 14.53 -13.90
C GLY A 126 14.54 14.02 -12.57
N GLY A 127 15.32 13.14 -11.94
CA GLY A 127 15.00 12.55 -10.64
C GLY A 127 15.02 13.52 -9.46
N GLY A 128 15.71 14.65 -9.63
CA GLY A 128 15.91 15.73 -8.68
C GLY A 128 16.45 16.98 -9.41
N PRO A 129 16.71 18.08 -8.68
CA PRO A 129 17.34 19.29 -9.20
C PRO A 129 18.76 19.08 -9.76
#